data_AF-A0A924XKA7-F1
#
_entry.id   AF-A0A924XKA7-F1
#
_cell.length_a   1.000
_cell.length_b   1.000
_cell.length_c   1.000
_cell.angle_alpha   90.00
_cell.angle_beta   90.00
_cell.angle_gamma   90.00
#
_symmetry.space_group_name_H-M   'P 1'
#
loop_
_entity.id
_entity.type
_entity.pdbx_description
1 polymer ?
#
loop_
_entity_poly.entity_id
_entity_poly.type
_entity_poly.pdbx_seq_one_letter_code
_entity_poly.pdbx_strand_id
1 'polypeptide(L)'
;MLALGGGKLKISFDGIYPYKVNGELTANSGTADGIAEIKGDVATFVPDYAKEQNNPCVITLKFVRAGSVAVNQEGTDADCGFGSRVYATGKYRKTSGKKPSFKREI
;
A
#
# COMPACT_ATOMS: atom_id res chain seq x y z
N MET A 1 7.33 -8.97 -20.64
CA MET A 1 6.98 -8.08 -19.50
C MET A 1 5.60 -7.52 -19.75
N LEU A 2 4.70 -7.61 -18.76
CA LEU A 2 3.38 -6.99 -18.85
C LEU A 2 3.53 -5.53 -18.42
N ALA A 3 3.81 -4.65 -19.38
CA ALA A 3 3.69 -3.23 -19.14
C ALA A 3 2.19 -2.92 -19.01
N LEU A 4 1.78 -2.34 -17.88
CA LEU A 4 0.41 -1.88 -17.68
C LEU A 4 0.09 -0.63 -18.53
N GLY A 5 1.09 -0.09 -19.25
CA GLY A 5 0.97 1.12 -20.04
C GLY A 5 1.07 2.37 -19.16
N GLY A 6 0.25 3.37 -19.47
CA GLY A 6 0.01 4.53 -18.62
C GLY A 6 -1.41 4.50 -18.07
N GLY A 7 -1.64 5.03 -16.87
CA GLY A 7 -2.98 5.10 -16.31
C GLY A 7 -3.04 5.40 -14.81
N LYS A 8 -4.22 5.17 -14.24
CA LYS A 8 -4.50 5.34 -12.82
C LYS A 8 -4.99 4.02 -12.23
N LEU A 9 -4.52 3.69 -11.04
CA LEU A 9 -4.93 2.52 -10.28
C LEU A 9 -5.53 2.97 -8.96
N LYS A 10 -6.80 2.63 -8.71
CA LYS A 10 -7.34 2.77 -7.36
C LYS A 10 -6.78 1.64 -6.48
N ILE A 11 -6.24 2.00 -5.34
CA ILE A 11 -5.58 1.09 -4.39
C ILE A 11 -6.10 1.33 -2.98
N SER A 12 -5.96 0.32 -2.15
CA SER A 12 -6.21 0.36 -0.72
C SER A 12 -5.29 -0.66 -0.06
N PHE A 13 -4.62 -0.22 0.99
CA PHE A 13 -3.76 -1.00 1.86
C PHE A 13 -4.43 -1.14 3.22
N ASP A 14 -4.57 -2.37 3.68
CA ASP A 14 -4.96 -2.71 5.05
C ASP A 14 -3.79 -3.49 5.66
N GLY A 15 -2.98 -2.80 6.47
CA GLY A 15 -1.80 -3.37 7.13
C GLY A 15 -2.11 -3.83 8.54
N ILE A 16 -1.53 -4.96 8.95
CA ILE A 16 -1.60 -5.48 10.32
C ILE A 16 -0.20 -5.86 10.77
N TYR A 17 0.22 -5.32 11.92
CA TYR A 17 1.45 -5.71 12.61
C TYR A 17 1.09 -6.44 13.91
N PRO A 18 1.12 -7.79 13.94
CA PRO A 18 0.84 -8.57 15.14
C PRO A 18 2.02 -8.55 16.11
N TYR A 19 1.73 -8.48 17.40
CA TYR A 19 2.73 -8.53 18.47
C TYR A 19 2.12 -9.11 19.76
N LYS A 20 2.96 -9.35 20.78
CA LYS A 20 2.49 -9.86 22.08
C LYS A 20 2.69 -8.84 23.19
N VAL A 21 1.72 -8.75 24.08
CA VAL A 21 1.80 -8.01 25.35
C VAL A 21 1.43 -8.97 26.46
N ASN A 22 2.31 -9.15 27.44
CA ASN A 22 2.12 -10.10 28.56
C ASN A 22 1.73 -11.53 28.11
N GLY A 23 2.23 -11.96 26.95
CA GLY A 23 1.94 -13.29 26.38
C GLY A 23 0.69 -13.36 25.50
N GLU A 24 -0.18 -12.35 25.53
CA GLU A 24 -1.40 -12.27 24.72
C GLU A 24 -1.14 -11.65 23.35
N LEU A 25 -1.77 -12.20 22.31
CA LEU A 25 -1.65 -11.70 20.94
C LEU A 25 -2.51 -10.44 20.77
N THR A 26 -1.90 -9.39 20.26
CA THR A 26 -2.54 -8.14 19.87
C THR A 26 -2.00 -7.70 18.49
N ALA A 27 -2.57 -6.67 17.89
CA ALA A 27 -2.09 -6.16 16.62
C ALA A 27 -2.34 -4.66 16.47
N ASN A 28 -1.39 -3.98 15.83
CA ASN A 28 -1.59 -2.65 15.29
C ASN A 28 -2.15 -2.78 13.88
N SER A 29 -3.04 -1.87 13.50
CA SER A 29 -3.56 -1.76 12.14
C SER A 29 -3.35 -0.36 11.60
N GLY A 30 -3.11 -0.27 10.30
CA GLY A 30 -3.00 1.00 9.59
C GLY A 30 -3.53 0.85 8.17
N THR A 31 -4.14 1.91 7.65
CA THR A 31 -4.78 1.90 6.33
C THR A 31 -4.31 3.08 5.49
N ALA A 32 -4.24 2.87 4.18
CA ALA A 32 -4.05 3.96 3.23
C ALA A 32 -4.72 3.58 1.91
N ASP A 33 -5.50 4.48 1.32
CA ASP A 33 -6.12 4.27 0.02
C ASP A 33 -6.06 5.52 -0.83
N GLY A 34 -6.35 5.36 -2.13
CA GLY A 34 -6.31 6.46 -3.07
C GLY A 34 -5.99 6.01 -4.48
N ILE A 35 -5.43 6.93 -5.26
CA ILE A 35 -5.08 6.73 -6.66
C ILE A 35 -3.57 6.70 -6.83
N ALA A 36 -3.05 5.61 -7.37
CA ALA A 36 -1.68 5.48 -7.83
C ALA A 36 -1.58 5.79 -9.33
N GLU A 37 -0.50 6.43 -9.74
CA GLU A 37 -0.20 6.67 -11.14
C GLU A 37 0.65 5.52 -11.69
N ILE A 38 0.23 4.93 -12.81
CA ILE A 38 0.95 3.84 -13.48
C ILE A 38 1.80 4.41 -14.61
N LYS A 39 3.07 4.00 -14.64
CA LYS A 39 3.99 4.17 -15.76
C LYS A 39 4.78 2.89 -15.98
N GLY A 40 4.51 2.20 -17.10
CA GLY A 40 5.19 0.95 -17.44
C GLY A 40 4.76 -0.20 -16.53
N ASP A 41 5.70 -0.78 -15.79
CA ASP A 41 5.48 -1.87 -14.81
C ASP A 41 5.47 -1.36 -13.36
N VAL A 42 5.38 -0.05 -13.15
CA VAL A 42 5.41 0.58 -11.84
C VAL A 42 4.17 1.45 -11.63
N ALA A 43 3.53 1.31 -10.47
CA ALA A 43 2.57 2.29 -9.97
C ALA A 43 3.15 3.03 -8.77
N THR A 44 3.04 4.36 -8.77
CA THR A 44 3.51 5.21 -7.68
C THR A 44 2.31 5.81 -6.96
N PHE A 45 2.29 5.68 -5.64
CA PHE A 45 1.26 6.20 -4.76
C PHE A 45 1.87 7.06 -3.67
N VAL A 46 1.25 8.21 -3.43
CA VAL A 46 1.57 9.08 -2.29
C VAL A 46 0.28 9.21 -1.47
N PRO A 47 0.24 8.69 -0.23
CA PRO A 47 -0.92 8.84 0.65
C PRO A 47 -1.26 10.30 0.88
N ASP A 48 -2.55 10.63 1.00
CA ASP A 48 -2.99 12.01 1.20
C ASP A 48 -2.46 12.60 2.51
N TYR A 49 -2.42 11.79 3.58
CA TYR A 49 -1.74 12.14 4.84
C TYR A 49 -0.31 12.66 4.60
N ALA A 50 0.47 11.96 3.77
CA ALA A 50 1.85 12.36 3.51
C ALA A 50 1.93 13.66 2.71
N LYS A 51 1.00 13.89 1.76
CA LYS A 51 0.93 15.15 1.01
C LYS A 51 0.58 16.33 1.92
N GLU A 52 -0.42 16.15 2.76
CA GLU A 52 -0.92 17.19 3.68
C GLU A 52 0.14 17.60 4.69
N GLN A 53 0.90 16.63 5.21
CA GLN A 53 1.96 16.87 6.19
C GLN A 53 3.32 17.20 5.53
N ASN A 54 3.41 17.18 4.19
CA ASN A 54 4.66 17.30 3.45
C ASN A 54 5.74 16.29 3.93
N ASN A 55 5.30 15.06 4.26
CA ASN A 55 6.14 13.98 4.73
C ASN A 55 6.79 13.21 3.57
N PRO A 56 7.99 12.64 3.77
CA PRO A 56 8.70 11.88 2.74
C PRO A 56 8.15 10.44 2.63
N CYS A 57 6.88 10.27 2.23
CA CYS A 57 6.31 8.96 1.95
C CYS A 57 5.98 8.76 0.48
N VAL A 58 6.52 7.69 -0.10
CA VAL A 58 6.18 7.22 -1.45
C VAL A 58 6.05 5.70 -1.42
N ILE A 59 4.94 5.19 -1.93
CA ILE A 59 4.69 3.75 -2.05
C ILE A 59 4.75 3.36 -3.52
N THR A 60 5.70 2.51 -3.87
CA THR A 60 5.94 2.05 -5.24
C THR A 60 5.53 0.59 -5.38
N LEU A 61 4.64 0.29 -6.32
CA LEU A 61 4.17 -1.05 -6.65
C LEU A 61 4.78 -1.49 -7.98
N LYS A 62 5.72 -2.44 -7.93
CA LYS A 62 6.36 -3.03 -9.11
C LYS A 62 5.70 -4.34 -9.51
N PHE A 63 5.14 -4.40 -10.72
CA PHE A 63 4.47 -5.57 -11.28
C PHE A 63 5.49 -6.56 -11.85
N VAL A 64 6.10 -7.35 -10.97
CA VAL A 64 7.23 -8.24 -11.31
C VAL A 64 6.88 -9.36 -12.30
N ARG A 65 5.68 -9.92 -12.20
CA ARG A 65 5.13 -10.93 -13.12
C ARG A 65 3.61 -11.01 -12.96
N ALA A 66 2.94 -11.74 -13.85
CA ALA A 66 1.49 -11.94 -13.76
C ALA A 66 1.08 -12.41 -12.34
N GLY A 67 0.20 -11.63 -11.72
CA GLY A 67 -0.33 -11.92 -10.39
C GLY A 67 0.64 -11.72 -9.23
N SER A 68 1.77 -11.04 -9.41
CA SER A 68 2.71 -10.73 -8.33
C SER A 68 3.17 -9.27 -8.39
N VAL A 69 3.16 -8.62 -7.23
CA VAL A 69 3.58 -7.23 -7.05
C VAL A 69 4.59 -7.16 -5.91
N ALA A 70 5.70 -6.45 -6.13
CA ALA A 70 6.61 -6.06 -5.06
C ALA A 70 6.29 -4.61 -4.69
N VAL A 71 6.02 -4.36 -3.41
CA VAL A 71 5.70 -3.03 -2.89
C VAL A 71 6.86 -2.56 -2.05
N ASN A 72 7.29 -1.32 -2.28
CA ASN A 72 8.29 -0.62 -1.48
C ASN A 72 7.67 0.65 -0.92
N GLN A 73 7.85 0.90 0.36
CA GLN A 73 7.54 2.15 1.02
C GLN A 73 8.85 2.90 1.29
N GLU A 74 8.89 4.17 0.89
CA GLU A 74 9.84 5.16 1.36
C GLU A 74 9.22 5.93 2.55
N GLY A 75 10.05 6.37 3.48
CA GLY A 75 9.59 6.96 4.74
C GLY A 75 9.22 5.94 5.81
N THR A 76 9.03 6.43 7.03
CA THR A 76 8.61 5.65 8.20
C THR A 76 7.13 5.29 8.13
N ASP A 77 6.70 4.40 9.03
CA ASP A 77 5.28 4.13 9.29
C ASP A 77 4.49 5.40 9.61
N ALA A 78 5.08 6.32 10.38
CA ALA A 78 4.48 7.61 10.70
C ALA A 78 4.41 8.55 9.48
N ASP A 79 5.45 8.62 8.65
CA ASP A 79 5.46 9.47 7.45
C ASP A 79 4.32 9.14 6.50
N CYS A 80 3.98 7.85 6.40
CA CYS A 80 2.93 7.32 5.54
C CYS A 80 1.53 7.27 6.19
N GLY A 81 1.41 7.67 7.46
CA GLY A 81 0.13 7.66 8.20
C GLY A 81 -0.34 6.28 8.66
N PHE A 82 0.47 5.22 8.50
CA PHE A 82 0.14 3.88 8.99
C PHE A 82 0.36 3.76 10.51
N GLY A 83 1.45 4.33 11.01
CA GLY A 83 1.86 4.31 12.42
C GLY A 83 2.18 2.91 12.97
N SER A 84 2.65 2.88 14.22
CA SER A 84 2.71 1.68 15.06
C SER A 84 3.29 0.41 14.40
N ARG A 85 4.37 0.59 13.65
CA ARG A 85 5.13 -0.44 12.91
C ARG A 85 4.38 -1.10 11.75
N VAL A 86 3.34 -0.44 11.25
CA VAL A 86 2.61 -0.91 10.07
C VAL A 86 3.24 -0.31 8.81
N TYR A 87 3.62 -1.17 7.86
CA TYR A 87 4.32 -0.79 6.62
C TYR A 87 3.65 -1.44 5.41
N ALA A 88 3.67 -0.75 4.26
CA ALA A 88 3.20 -1.30 2.98
C ALA A 88 4.25 -2.17 2.26
N THR A 89 5.51 -2.14 2.69
CA THR A 89 6.60 -2.90 2.05
C THR A 89 6.35 -4.41 2.12
N GLY A 90 6.42 -5.08 0.98
CA GLY A 90 6.21 -6.53 0.92
C GLY A 90 6.08 -7.10 -0.49
N LYS A 91 5.87 -8.42 -0.56
CA LYS A 91 5.55 -9.12 -1.82
C LYS A 91 4.12 -9.63 -1.74
N TYR A 92 3.30 -9.19 -2.70
CA TYR A 92 1.88 -9.48 -2.75
C TYR A 92 1.57 -10.40 -3.93
N ARG A 93 0.59 -11.28 -3.75
CA ARG A 93 0.09 -12.18 -4.78
C ARG A 93 -1.38 -11.90 -5.03
N LYS A 94 -1.77 -11.87 -6.31
CA LYS A 94 -3.16 -11.76 -6.73
C LYS A 94 -3.94 -12.99 -6.26
N THR A 95 -5.00 -12.75 -5.49
CA THR A 95 -5.90 -13.80 -4.96
C THR A 95 -7.23 -13.87 -5.73
N SER A 96 -7.60 -12.81 -6.46
CA SER A 96 -8.86 -12.73 -7.19
C SER A 96 -8.71 -11.93 -8.48
N GLY A 97 -9.46 -12.31 -9.52
CA GLY A 97 -9.63 -11.55 -10.76
C GLY A 97 -10.84 -10.61 -10.75
N LYS A 98 -11.67 -10.65 -9.70
CA LYS A 98 -12.86 -9.80 -9.57
C LYS A 98 -12.45 -8.34 -9.38
N LYS A 99 -13.26 -7.42 -9.91
CA LYS A 99 -13.08 -5.98 -9.66
C LYS A 99 -13.19 -5.70 -8.16
N PRO A 100 -12.19 -5.06 -7.52
CA PRO A 100 -12.26 -4.72 -6.10
C PRO A 100 -13.42 -3.77 -5.79
N SER A 101 -14.10 -3.99 -4.67
CA SER A 101 -15.02 -3.02 -4.08
C SER A 101 -14.27 -2.19 -3.05
N PHE A 102 -14.19 -0.89 -3.28
CA PHE A 102 -13.68 0.04 -2.27
C PHE A 102 -14.86 0.51 -1.43
N LYS A 103 -14.77 0.38 -0.11
CA LYS A 103 -15.73 1.04 0.76
C LYS A 103 -15.66 2.55 0.48
N ARG A 104 -16.80 3.23 0.39
CA ARG A 104 -16.80 4.68 0.24
C ARG A 104 -16.45 5.28 1.60
N GLU A 105 -15.60 6.30 1.60
CA GLU A 105 -15.55 7.24 2.71
C GLU A 105 -16.96 7.85 2.85
N ILE A 106 -17.50 7.81 4.07
CA ILE A 106 -18.82 8.39 4.42
C ILE A 106 -18.61 9.85 4.74
#